data_AF-A0A831SWU3-F1
#
_entry.id   AF-A0A831SWU3-F1
#
_cell.length_a   1.000
_cell.length_b   1.000
_cell.length_c   1.000
_cell.angle_alpha   90.00
_cell.angle_beta   90.00
_cell.angle_gamma   90.00
#
_symmetry.space_group_name_H-M   'P 1'
#
loop_
_entity.id
_entity.type
_entity.pdbx_description
1 polymer ?
#
loop_
_entity_poly.entity_id
_entity_poly.type
_entity_poly.pdbx_seq_one_letter_code
_entity_poly.pdbx_strand_id
1 'polypeptide(L)'
;MKTAVFLLSAFCLITISIGAQQKRVARKGTDVRLVKDKPSVYITFERFGEREPLETGESREGIWLRFHNNTKWPISLRAFGVPKEMGEVGMYYEIEELPQSLLGRGFHSSTEAKEEIKRKREIPIGYLPGDSFDVISIESGDSILFSIPSEHLAEGLYLRIAFNYGWEDQNDVTAGREAYHHITFSSSELPRRQKNR
;
A
#
# COMPACT_ATOMS: atom_id res chain seq x y z
N MET A 1 -42.79 16.25 -79.47
CA MET A 1 -43.37 15.58 -78.28
C MET A 1 -42.54 14.33 -77.97
N LYS A 2 -42.16 14.14 -76.70
CA LYS A 2 -41.58 12.93 -76.06
C LYS A 2 -40.03 12.75 -76.10
N THR A 3 -39.40 13.34 -75.08
CA THR A 3 -38.52 12.71 -74.06
C THR A 3 -37.64 11.49 -74.38
N ALA A 4 -36.33 11.60 -74.09
CA ALA A 4 -35.45 10.64 -73.36
C ALA A 4 -34.01 11.20 -73.35
N VAL A 5 -33.49 11.86 -72.31
CA VAL A 5 -32.88 11.33 -71.07
C VAL A 5 -31.77 10.30 -71.32
N PHE A 6 -30.51 10.75 -71.25
CA PHE A 6 -29.36 9.95 -70.79
C PHE A 6 -28.41 10.90 -70.03
N LEU A 7 -28.61 10.98 -68.71
CA LEU A 7 -27.68 11.60 -67.76
C LEU A 7 -26.85 10.46 -67.17
N LEU A 8 -25.58 10.40 -67.56
CA LEU A 8 -24.61 9.41 -67.10
C LEU A 8 -23.88 9.94 -65.86
N SER A 9 -24.02 9.19 -64.77
CA SER A 9 -23.03 8.92 -63.73
C SER A 9 -22.36 10.08 -62.97
N ALA A 10 -22.87 10.35 -61.77
CA ALA A 10 -22.05 10.74 -60.62
C ALA A 10 -22.63 10.09 -59.36
N PHE A 11 -22.34 8.80 -59.17
CA PHE A 11 -22.69 8.06 -57.97
C PHE A 11 -21.73 8.50 -56.85
N CYS A 12 -22.16 9.47 -56.05
CA CYS A 12 -21.44 9.95 -54.89
C CYS A 12 -21.53 8.88 -53.79
N LEU A 13 -20.43 8.15 -53.55
CA LEU A 13 -20.26 7.24 -52.42
C LEU A 13 -20.19 8.05 -51.12
N ILE A 14 -21.35 8.37 -50.53
CA ILE A 14 -21.42 8.88 -49.16
C ILE A 14 -21.52 7.65 -48.25
N THR A 15 -20.37 7.10 -47.86
CA THR A 15 -20.30 6.16 -46.74
C THR A 15 -20.56 6.95 -45.46
N ILE A 16 -21.80 6.93 -44.98
CA ILE A 16 -22.15 7.38 -43.63
C ILE A 16 -21.50 6.40 -42.66
N SER A 17 -20.31 6.74 -42.17
CA SER A 17 -19.73 6.11 -40.99
C SER A 17 -20.64 6.47 -39.81
N ILE A 18 -21.65 5.64 -39.56
CA ILE A 18 -22.31 5.65 -38.26
C ILE A 18 -21.25 5.16 -37.29
N GLY A 19 -20.47 6.10 -36.75
CA GLY A 19 -19.67 5.85 -35.57
C GLY A 19 -20.65 5.32 -34.53
N ALA A 20 -20.55 4.04 -34.21
CA ALA A 20 -21.18 3.47 -33.05
C ALA A 20 -20.60 4.18 -31.84
N GLN A 21 -21.19 5.32 -31.50
CA GLN A 21 -20.97 6.02 -30.25
C GLN A 21 -21.55 5.06 -29.22
N GLN A 22 -20.74 4.10 -28.77
CA GLN A 22 -20.98 3.35 -27.55
C GLN A 22 -21.28 4.42 -26.52
N LYS A 23 -22.56 4.56 -26.16
CA LYS A 23 -22.94 5.22 -24.92
C LYS A 23 -22.10 4.49 -23.89
N ARG A 24 -21.02 5.13 -23.44
CA ARG A 24 -20.42 4.82 -22.15
C ARG A 24 -21.57 5.08 -21.18
N VAL A 25 -22.38 4.05 -20.93
CA VAL A 25 -23.12 3.95 -19.70
C VAL A 25 -22.03 4.14 -18.67
N ALA A 26 -22.01 5.32 -18.06
CA ALA A 26 -21.18 5.55 -16.91
C ALA A 26 -21.59 4.43 -15.95
N ARG A 27 -20.80 3.36 -15.89
CA ARG A 27 -20.90 2.41 -14.79
C ARG A 27 -20.69 3.32 -13.61
N LYS A 28 -21.78 3.59 -12.87
CA LYS A 28 -21.72 4.26 -11.58
C LYS A 28 -20.89 3.31 -10.74
N GLY A 29 -19.56 3.48 -10.79
CA GLY A 29 -18.62 2.62 -10.12
C GLY A 29 -19.06 2.61 -8.67
N THR A 30 -19.45 1.44 -8.18
CA THR A 30 -19.72 1.27 -6.76
C THR A 30 -18.40 1.52 -6.06
N ASP A 31 -18.26 2.69 -5.43
CA ASP A 31 -17.10 2.97 -4.59
C ASP A 31 -16.98 1.83 -3.58
N VAL A 32 -15.79 1.26 -3.53
CA VAL A 32 -15.46 0.11 -2.70
C VAL A 32 -15.19 0.54 -1.27
N ARG A 33 -14.92 1.84 -1.08
CA ARG A 33 -14.61 2.45 0.21
C ARG A 33 -15.85 2.67 1.05
N LEU A 34 -15.70 2.46 2.36
CA LEU A 34 -16.74 2.75 3.34
C LEU A 34 -16.77 4.25 3.65
N VAL A 35 -15.60 4.82 3.91
CA VAL A 35 -15.40 6.26 4.14
C VAL A 35 -14.71 6.87 2.91
N LYS A 36 -15.42 7.76 2.21
CA LYS A 36 -15.05 8.23 0.86
C LYS A 36 -13.83 9.15 0.81
N ASP A 37 -13.53 9.83 1.90
CA ASP A 37 -12.42 10.78 2.03
C ASP A 37 -11.13 10.12 2.53
N LYS A 38 -11.15 8.80 2.79
CA LYS A 38 -9.98 8.01 3.19
C LYS A 38 -9.51 7.07 2.07
N PRO A 39 -8.23 6.64 2.09
CA PRO A 39 -7.76 5.55 1.23
C PRO A 39 -8.51 4.24 1.50
N SER A 40 -8.47 3.30 0.56
CA SER A 40 -9.08 1.97 0.71
C SER A 40 -8.46 1.18 1.85
N VAL A 41 -7.14 1.26 1.97
CA VAL A 41 -6.34 0.63 3.02
C VAL A 41 -5.30 1.65 3.43
N TYR A 42 -5.09 1.83 4.73
CA TYR A 42 -4.12 2.80 5.23
C TYR A 42 -3.63 2.42 6.63
N ILE A 43 -2.49 2.99 7.02
CA ILE A 43 -1.90 2.84 8.34
C ILE A 43 -1.97 4.18 9.07
N THR A 44 -2.24 4.17 10.37
CA THR A 44 -2.16 5.36 11.22
C THR A 44 -1.22 5.12 12.39
N PHE A 45 -0.51 6.19 12.78
CA PHE A 45 0.17 6.23 14.06
C PHE A 45 -0.82 6.20 15.22
N GLU A 46 -0.57 5.34 16.21
CA GLU A 46 -1.34 5.28 17.45
C GLU A 46 -0.58 5.96 18.59
N ARG A 47 0.65 5.50 18.89
CA ARG A 47 1.48 6.02 19.99
C ARG A 47 2.93 5.57 19.90
N PHE A 48 3.79 6.25 20.66
CA PHE A 48 5.08 5.71 21.09
C PHE A 48 4.93 5.04 22.47
N GLY A 49 5.83 4.14 22.83
CA GLY A 49 5.78 3.43 24.11
C GLY A 49 6.86 2.36 24.26
N GLU A 50 6.81 1.63 25.37
CA GLU A 50 7.65 0.47 25.61
C GLU A 50 7.00 -0.81 25.09
N ARG A 51 7.78 -1.67 24.42
CA ARG A 51 7.40 -2.99 23.92
C ARG A 51 8.39 -4.03 24.41
N GLU A 52 7.95 -5.29 24.44
CA GLU A 52 8.88 -6.41 24.56
C GLU A 52 9.53 -6.69 23.20
N PRO A 53 10.87 -6.72 23.13
CA PRO A 53 11.62 -7.18 21.96
C PRO A 53 11.16 -8.56 21.48
N LEU A 54 11.02 -8.74 20.18
CA LEU A 54 10.70 -10.04 19.56
C LEU A 54 11.97 -10.76 19.10
N GLU A 55 12.98 -10.00 18.68
CA GLU A 55 14.29 -10.50 18.25
C GLU A 55 15.40 -10.03 19.21
N THR A 56 16.50 -10.78 19.25
CA THR A 56 17.67 -10.38 20.05
C THR A 56 18.31 -9.13 19.46
N GLY A 57 18.44 -8.08 20.27
CA GLY A 57 19.07 -6.82 19.86
C GLY A 57 18.09 -5.72 19.49
N GLU A 58 16.77 -5.99 19.46
CA GLU A 58 15.77 -4.94 19.28
C GLU A 58 15.68 -4.02 20.51
N SER A 59 15.37 -2.75 20.23
CA SER A 59 15.01 -1.79 21.25
C SER A 59 13.69 -2.14 21.95
N ARG A 60 13.59 -1.73 23.22
CA ARG A 60 12.32 -1.70 23.96
C ARG A 60 11.46 -0.50 23.55
N GLU A 61 12.00 0.48 22.82
CA GLU A 61 11.22 1.58 22.28
C GLU A 61 10.42 1.11 21.06
N GLY A 62 9.10 1.24 21.13
CA GLY A 62 8.18 0.85 20.07
C GLY A 62 7.42 2.01 19.45
N ILE A 63 6.88 1.73 18.27
CA ILE A 63 5.87 2.53 17.59
C ILE A 63 4.65 1.64 17.38
N TRP A 64 3.51 2.07 17.91
CA TRP A 64 2.23 1.40 17.71
C TRP A 64 1.55 2.01 16.51
N LEU A 65 1.16 1.15 15.60
CA LEU A 65 0.52 1.48 14.34
C LEU A 65 -0.78 0.69 14.21
N ARG A 66 -1.71 1.26 13.46
CA ARG A 66 -3.01 0.64 13.21
C ARG A 66 -3.22 0.50 11.72
N PHE A 67 -3.43 -0.73 11.25
CA PHE A 67 -3.79 -1.03 9.87
C PHE A 67 -5.31 -1.00 9.75
N HIS A 68 -5.84 -0.25 8.78
CA HIS A 68 -7.28 -0.05 8.57
C HIS A 68 -7.74 -0.66 7.25
N ASN A 69 -8.79 -1.47 7.30
CA ASN A 69 -9.54 -1.89 6.13
C ASN A 69 -10.75 -0.97 5.93
N ASN A 70 -10.63 0.03 5.06
CA ASN A 70 -11.73 0.93 4.71
C ASN A 70 -12.51 0.44 3.46
N THR A 71 -12.48 -0.86 3.17
CA THR A 71 -13.18 -1.45 2.02
C THR A 71 -14.36 -2.32 2.48
N LYS A 72 -15.22 -2.68 1.52
CA LYS A 72 -16.36 -3.61 1.72
C LYS A 72 -15.95 -5.08 1.76
N TRP A 73 -14.68 -5.40 1.55
CA TRP A 73 -14.20 -6.78 1.47
C TRP A 73 -13.24 -7.06 2.61
N PRO A 74 -13.20 -8.30 3.13
CA PRO A 74 -12.17 -8.68 4.08
C PRO A 74 -10.78 -8.60 3.44
N ILE A 75 -9.78 -8.32 4.27
CA ILE A 75 -8.36 -8.29 3.89
C ILE A 75 -7.63 -9.36 4.69
N SER A 76 -6.85 -10.18 4.00
CA SER A 76 -5.97 -11.17 4.60
C SER A 76 -4.57 -10.59 4.75
N LEU A 77 -3.99 -10.71 5.95
CA LEU A 77 -2.59 -10.39 6.24
C LEU A 77 -1.84 -11.63 6.72
N ARG A 78 -0.56 -11.71 6.36
CA ARG A 78 0.36 -12.65 7.00
C ARG A 78 0.79 -12.09 8.35
N ALA A 79 0.67 -12.90 9.38
CA ALA A 79 0.94 -12.55 10.76
C ALA A 79 1.67 -13.68 11.48
N PHE A 80 2.10 -13.41 12.70
CA PHE A 80 2.65 -14.40 13.61
C PHE A 80 2.14 -14.17 15.03
N GLY A 81 2.11 -15.24 15.81
CA GLY A 81 1.67 -15.19 17.20
C GLY A 81 2.54 -14.28 18.06
N VAL A 82 1.88 -13.36 18.79
CA VAL A 82 2.46 -12.66 19.94
C VAL A 82 1.66 -13.03 21.19
N PRO A 83 2.24 -12.97 22.40
CA PRO A 83 1.50 -13.20 23.63
C PRO A 83 0.21 -12.36 23.68
N LYS A 84 -0.93 -12.99 23.99
CA LYS A 84 -2.25 -12.34 23.94
C LYS A 84 -2.34 -11.13 24.85
N GLU A 85 -1.53 -11.12 25.91
CA GLU A 85 -1.42 -10.05 26.91
C GLU A 85 -0.94 -8.73 26.30
N MET A 86 -0.29 -8.77 25.12
CA MET A 86 0.18 -7.56 24.42
C MET A 86 -0.95 -6.80 23.73
N GLY A 87 -2.13 -7.42 23.53
CA GLY A 87 -3.30 -6.77 22.92
C GLY A 87 -3.07 -6.30 21.47
N GLU A 88 -2.08 -6.88 20.79
CA GLU A 88 -1.68 -6.56 19.42
C GLU A 88 -1.40 -7.85 18.63
N VAL A 89 -1.08 -7.70 17.35
CA VAL A 89 -0.67 -8.83 16.49
C VAL A 89 0.74 -8.62 15.95
N GLY A 90 1.52 -9.70 15.90
CA GLY A 90 2.80 -9.74 15.20
C GLY A 90 2.56 -9.70 13.69
N MET A 91 3.09 -8.69 13.02
CA MET A 91 2.83 -8.45 11.60
C MET A 91 4.11 -8.59 10.80
N TYR A 92 4.05 -9.28 9.66
CA TYR A 92 5.17 -9.33 8.72
C TYR A 92 5.19 -8.05 7.87
N TYR A 93 6.38 -7.48 7.70
CA TYR A 93 6.62 -6.28 6.90
C TYR A 93 8.07 -6.20 6.45
N GLU A 94 8.27 -5.49 5.34
CA GLU A 94 9.59 -5.13 4.83
C GLU A 94 9.94 -3.69 5.24
N ILE A 95 11.24 -3.41 5.34
CA ILE A 95 11.77 -2.06 5.59
C ILE A 95 12.54 -1.64 4.35
N GLU A 96 12.21 -0.46 3.84
CA GLU A 96 12.83 0.11 2.65
C GLU A 96 13.29 1.55 2.90
N GLU A 97 14.30 1.98 2.15
CA GLU A 97 14.74 3.38 2.14
C GLU A 97 13.90 4.20 1.17
N LEU A 98 13.42 5.35 1.62
CA LEU A 98 12.81 6.34 0.71
C LEU A 98 13.82 6.74 -0.38
N PRO A 99 13.42 6.69 -1.66
CA PRO A 99 14.24 7.23 -2.73
C PRO A 99 14.69 8.66 -2.41
N GLN A 100 15.97 8.95 -2.59
CA GLN A 100 16.54 10.27 -2.24
C GLN A 100 15.83 11.45 -2.91
N SER A 101 15.17 11.22 -4.05
CA SER A 101 14.36 12.22 -4.76
C SER A 101 13.10 12.64 -4.00
N LEU A 102 12.60 11.82 -3.08
CA LEU A 102 11.42 12.07 -2.26
C LEU A 102 11.76 12.68 -0.89
N LEU A 103 13.03 12.59 -0.47
CA LEU A 103 13.55 13.34 0.68
C LEU A 103 13.73 14.80 0.24
N GLY A 104 12.85 15.69 0.70
CA GLY A 104 12.78 17.09 0.23
C GLY A 104 14.12 17.85 0.23
N ARG A 105 14.16 18.95 -0.56
CA ARG A 105 15.29 19.87 -0.85
C ARG A 105 16.10 20.47 0.34
N GLY A 106 15.98 19.95 1.57
CA GLY A 106 16.74 20.41 2.74
C GLY A 106 18.04 19.66 3.01
N PHE A 107 18.34 18.56 2.32
CA PHE A 107 19.54 17.75 2.58
C PHE A 107 20.75 18.29 1.79
N HIS A 108 21.31 19.43 2.20
CA HIS A 108 22.60 19.95 1.71
C HIS A 108 23.77 19.36 2.51
N SER A 109 23.90 18.04 2.51
CA SER A 109 25.13 17.37 2.91
C SER A 109 25.99 17.10 1.68
N SER A 110 27.31 17.21 1.80
CA SER A 110 28.23 16.88 0.71
C SER A 110 28.01 15.42 0.27
N THR A 111 28.19 15.16 -1.03
CA THR A 111 27.98 13.82 -1.63
C THR A 111 28.79 12.74 -0.91
N GLU A 112 29.99 13.08 -0.42
CA GLU A 112 30.87 12.18 0.32
C GLU A 112 30.36 11.83 1.73
N ALA A 113 29.85 12.81 2.49
CA ALA A 113 29.25 12.56 3.81
C ALA A 113 27.91 11.80 3.70
N LYS A 114 27.16 12.01 2.61
CA LYS A 114 25.93 11.26 2.31
C LYS A 114 26.22 9.80 1.98
N GLU A 115 27.22 9.55 1.15
CA GLU A 115 27.70 8.21 0.82
C GLU A 115 28.28 7.50 2.04
N GLU A 116 28.98 8.20 2.94
CA GLU A 116 29.46 7.61 4.19
C GLU A 116 28.34 7.28 5.19
N ILE A 117 27.34 8.14 5.34
CA ILE A 117 26.14 7.87 6.15
C ILE A 117 25.37 6.67 5.56
N LYS A 118 25.22 6.59 4.24
CA LYS A 118 24.59 5.46 3.55
C LYS A 118 25.38 4.15 3.71
N ARG A 119 26.72 4.21 3.68
CA ARG A 119 27.59 3.04 3.91
C ARG A 119 27.61 2.56 5.37
N LYS A 120 27.27 3.42 6.34
CA LYS A 120 27.25 3.09 7.78
C LYS A 120 25.86 2.75 8.33
N ARG A 121 24.78 3.13 7.64
CA ARG A 121 23.42 2.77 8.05
C ARG A 121 23.11 1.36 7.59
N GLU A 122 23.22 0.40 8.49
CA GLU A 122 22.60 -0.90 8.31
C GLU A 122 21.08 -0.70 8.35
N ILE A 123 20.41 -0.96 7.23
CA ILE A 123 18.94 -0.94 7.17
C ILE A 123 18.46 -2.12 8.02
N PRO A 124 17.63 -1.90 9.05
CA PRO A 124 17.09 -3.00 9.82
C PRO A 124 16.30 -3.95 8.92
N ILE A 125 16.35 -5.24 9.23
CA ILE A 125 15.54 -6.23 8.55
C ILE A 125 14.17 -6.23 9.22
N GLY A 126 13.11 -6.03 8.45
CA GLY A 126 11.73 -6.15 8.96
C GLY A 126 11.39 -7.60 9.32
N TYR A 127 10.18 -7.83 9.82
CA TYR A 127 9.73 -9.20 10.05
C TYR A 127 9.32 -9.84 8.72
N LEU A 128 10.12 -10.79 8.24
CA LEU A 128 9.85 -11.52 7.00
C LEU A 128 9.16 -12.85 7.29
N PRO A 129 8.19 -13.29 6.48
CA PRO A 129 7.58 -14.60 6.64
C PRO A 129 8.60 -15.69 6.33
N GLY A 130 8.70 -16.69 7.20
CA GLY A 130 9.38 -17.95 6.91
C GLY A 130 8.48 -18.92 6.15
N ASP A 131 8.80 -20.21 6.23
CA ASP A 131 8.02 -21.28 5.58
C ASP A 131 6.62 -21.48 6.20
N SER A 132 6.39 -20.93 7.40
CA SER A 132 5.12 -20.98 8.13
C SER A 132 4.73 -19.59 8.60
N PHE A 133 3.48 -19.22 8.39
CA PHE A 133 2.88 -17.98 8.86
C PHE A 133 1.40 -18.19 9.18
N ASP A 134 0.87 -17.39 10.10
CA ASP A 134 -0.57 -17.30 10.33
C ASP A 134 -1.19 -16.35 9.31
N VAL A 135 -2.46 -16.57 8.99
CA VAL A 135 -3.27 -15.64 8.18
C VAL A 135 -4.37 -15.08 9.05
N ILE A 136 -4.42 -13.77 9.17
CA ILE A 136 -5.50 -13.05 9.85
C ILE A 136 -6.42 -12.39 8.82
N SER A 137 -7.73 -12.46 9.07
CA SER A 137 -8.74 -11.70 8.31
C SER A 137 -9.07 -10.42 9.06
N ILE A 138 -9.00 -9.28 8.37
CA ILE A 138 -9.51 -7.99 8.83
C ILE A 138 -10.80 -7.73 8.07
N GLU A 139 -11.92 -7.79 8.78
CA GLU A 139 -13.23 -7.59 8.19
C GLU A 139 -13.44 -6.16 7.66
N SER A 140 -14.48 -6.00 6.85
CA SER A 140 -14.86 -4.73 6.25
C SER A 140 -15.08 -3.64 7.31
N GLY A 141 -14.25 -2.59 7.32
CA GLY A 141 -14.35 -1.47 8.24
C GLY A 141 -13.56 -1.62 9.53
N ASP A 142 -12.99 -2.81 9.76
CA ASP A 142 -12.21 -3.10 10.95
C ASP A 142 -10.75 -2.63 10.81
N SER A 143 -10.05 -2.69 11.94
CA SER A 143 -8.64 -2.33 12.02
C SER A 143 -7.91 -3.23 13.02
N ILE A 144 -6.60 -3.36 12.86
CA ILE A 144 -5.76 -4.12 13.78
C ILE A 144 -4.58 -3.30 14.27
N LEU A 145 -4.22 -3.51 15.54
CA LEU A 145 -3.09 -2.87 16.20
C LEU A 145 -1.87 -3.79 16.13
N PHE A 146 -0.71 -3.21 15.83
CA PHE A 146 0.59 -3.87 15.87
C PHE A 146 1.66 -2.89 16.35
N SER A 147 2.80 -3.40 16.81
CA SER A 147 3.96 -2.58 17.16
C SER A 147 5.19 -2.99 16.39
N ILE A 148 6.09 -2.03 16.20
CA ILE A 148 7.41 -2.23 15.58
C ILE A 148 8.49 -1.56 16.44
N PRO A 149 9.74 -2.04 16.40
CA PRO A 149 10.88 -1.33 16.95
C PRO A 149 11.02 0.09 16.36
N SER A 150 11.36 1.06 17.20
CA SER A 150 11.46 2.47 16.78
C SER A 150 12.46 2.71 15.65
N GLU A 151 13.54 1.94 15.62
CA GLU A 151 14.60 1.93 14.63
C GLU A 151 14.11 1.50 13.23
N HIS A 152 13.00 0.75 13.14
CA HIS A 152 12.43 0.30 11.87
C HIS A 152 11.73 1.45 11.10
N LEU A 153 11.46 2.57 11.77
CA LEU A 153 11.03 3.83 11.14
C LEU A 153 11.98 4.98 11.48
N ALA A 154 13.29 4.69 11.52
CA ALA A 154 14.30 5.75 11.55
C ALA A 154 14.18 6.70 10.33
N GLU A 155 14.79 7.88 10.44
CA GLU A 155 14.70 8.91 9.41
C GLU A 155 15.13 8.39 8.02
N GLY A 156 14.20 8.47 7.07
CA GLY A 156 14.39 8.04 5.69
C GLY A 156 13.91 6.61 5.42
N LEU A 157 13.41 5.90 6.43
CA LEU A 157 12.83 4.56 6.27
C LEU A 157 11.31 4.62 6.13
N TYR A 158 10.76 3.60 5.48
CA TYR A 158 9.34 3.28 5.48
C TYR A 158 9.14 1.77 5.59
N LEU A 159 8.00 1.39 6.15
CA LEU A 159 7.54 0.01 6.17
C LEU A 159 6.67 -0.27 4.95
N ARG A 160 6.69 -1.52 4.50
CA ARG A 160 5.85 -2.06 3.43
C ARG A 160 5.17 -3.33 3.91
N ILE A 161 3.84 -3.33 3.92
CA ILE A 161 3.01 -4.46 4.38
C ILE A 161 2.21 -5.00 3.20
N ALA A 162 2.45 -6.25 2.86
CA ALA A 162 1.70 -6.95 1.82
C ALA A 162 0.34 -7.44 2.35
N PHE A 163 -0.68 -7.42 1.50
CA PHE A 163 -2.01 -7.92 1.84
C PHE A 163 -2.72 -8.50 0.62
N ASN A 164 -3.79 -9.24 0.86
CA ASN A 164 -4.68 -9.75 -0.18
C ASN A 164 -6.14 -9.42 0.15
N TYR A 165 -6.97 -9.22 -0.85
CA TYR A 165 -8.41 -9.19 -0.62
C TYR A 165 -8.94 -10.61 -0.50
N GLY A 166 -9.93 -10.83 0.37
CA GLY A 166 -10.49 -12.17 0.59
C GLY A 166 -11.27 -12.76 -0.60
N TRP A 167 -11.48 -11.99 -1.68
CA TRP A 167 -12.03 -12.50 -2.94
C TRP A 167 -10.95 -12.97 -3.93
N GLU A 168 -9.67 -12.74 -3.62
CA GLU A 168 -8.55 -13.16 -4.47
C GLU A 168 -8.25 -14.64 -4.29
N ASP A 169 -8.04 -15.33 -5.41
CA ASP A 169 -7.59 -16.72 -5.38
C ASP A 169 -6.12 -16.77 -5.00
N GLN A 170 -5.83 -17.32 -3.82
CA GLN A 170 -4.47 -17.50 -3.31
C GLN A 170 -3.84 -18.82 -3.74
N ASN A 171 -4.58 -19.67 -4.48
CA ASN A 171 -4.12 -20.99 -4.92
C ASN A 171 -3.67 -21.00 -6.40
N ASP A 172 -3.73 -19.87 -7.11
CA ASP A 172 -3.35 -19.76 -8.52
C ASP A 172 -1.90 -19.27 -8.73
N VAL A 173 -1.02 -19.68 -7.81
CA VAL A 173 0.42 -19.34 -7.79
C VAL A 173 1.13 -19.74 -9.08
N THR A 174 0.57 -20.70 -9.83
CA THR A 174 1.14 -21.20 -11.09
C THR A 174 0.76 -20.38 -12.32
N ALA A 175 -0.31 -19.58 -12.27
CA ALA A 175 -0.75 -18.80 -13.44
C ALA A 175 -0.16 -17.39 -13.52
N GLY A 176 0.56 -16.93 -12.49
CA GLY A 176 1.20 -15.61 -12.48
C GLY A 176 0.22 -14.44 -12.60
N ARG A 177 -1.05 -14.65 -12.21
CA ARG A 177 -2.14 -13.65 -12.31
C ARG A 177 -2.53 -13.02 -10.98
N GLU A 178 -1.82 -13.33 -9.92
CA GLU A 178 -2.11 -12.79 -8.60
C GLU A 178 -1.77 -11.30 -8.55
N ALA A 179 -2.74 -10.49 -8.11
CA ALA A 179 -2.49 -9.09 -7.83
C ALA A 179 -1.65 -8.98 -6.56
N TYR A 180 -0.58 -8.21 -6.63
CA TYR A 180 0.27 -7.93 -5.47
C TYR A 180 -0.13 -6.59 -4.86
N HIS A 181 -0.71 -6.61 -3.67
CA HIS A 181 -1.07 -5.39 -2.93
C HIS A 181 -0.13 -5.17 -1.77
N HIS A 182 0.22 -3.91 -1.56
CA HIS A 182 0.91 -3.49 -0.36
C HIS A 182 0.47 -2.08 0.03
N ILE A 183 0.68 -1.75 1.29
CA ILE A 183 0.58 -0.40 1.82
C ILE A 183 1.92 -0.02 2.43
N THR A 184 2.24 1.27 2.39
CA THR A 184 3.44 1.81 3.02
C THR A 184 3.09 2.78 4.14
N PHE A 185 4.02 2.94 5.09
CA PHE A 185 3.96 3.98 6.11
C PHE A 185 5.38 4.48 6.40
N SER A 186 5.60 5.78 6.28
CA SER A 186 6.93 6.39 6.34
C SER A 186 7.22 6.99 7.70
N SER A 187 8.51 7.02 8.06
CA SER A 187 9.03 7.86 9.15
C SER A 187 8.59 9.33 9.07
N SER A 188 8.34 9.85 7.87
CA SER A 188 7.84 11.21 7.65
C SER A 188 6.37 11.43 8.09
N GLU A 189 5.60 10.35 8.26
CA GLU A 189 4.21 10.38 8.71
C GLU A 189 4.10 10.32 10.24
N LEU A 190 5.22 10.10 10.95
CA LEU A 190 5.24 10.11 12.41
C LEU A 190 5.08 11.54 12.95
N PRO A 191 4.34 11.72 14.06
CA PRO A 191 4.34 13.01 14.74
C PRO A 191 5.72 13.28 15.32
N ARG A 192 6.09 14.57 15.38
CA ARG A 192 7.33 14.98 16.05
C ARG A 192 7.27 14.57 17.52
N ARG A 193 8.23 13.77 17.99
CA ARG A 193 8.40 13.51 19.43
C ARG A 193 8.54 14.85 20.15
N GLN A 194 7.63 15.14 21.07
CA GLN A 194 7.82 16.26 21.97
C GLN A 194 9.04 15.93 22.83
N LYS A 195 10.11 16.71 22.70
CA LYS A 195 11.20 16.65 23.67
C LYS A 195 10.63 17.21 24.97
N ASN A 196 10.37 16.32 25.94
CA ASN A 196 10.10 16.75 27.30
C ASN A 196 11.28 17.62 27.75
N ARG A 197 11.01 18.89 28.01
CA ARG A 197 11.94 19.84 28.62
C ARG A 197 11.96 19.62 30.12
#